data_AF-A0A4T0UUC9-F1
#
_entry.id   AF-A0A4T0UUC9-F1
#
_cell.length_a   1.000
_cell.length_b   1.000
_cell.length_c   1.000
_cell.angle_alpha   90.00
_cell.angle_beta   90.00
_cell.angle_gamma   90.00
#
_symmetry.space_group_name_H-M   'P 1'
#
loop_
_entity.id
_entity.type
_entity.pdbx_description
1 polymer ?
#
loop_
_entity_poly.entity_id
_entity_poly.type
_entity_poly.pdbx_seq_one_letter_code
_entity_poly.pdbx_strand_id
1 'polypeptide(L)'
;MPTHVTPEDEEPQEAVMRRLGRSLLRLQRRGLVNPPGVRLDGSVFKVLMALTADGPLTVGGLGARLQLDASTTSRHVKAAVTLGVVERALAEDGSHVVRPTPAGLEAFAADSGVRAARFRAVVDGLGAERAERLAADLEALNDALDED
;
A
#
# COMPACT_ATOMS: atom_id res chain seq x y z
N MET A 1 42.96 15.47 7.86
CA MET A 1 42.84 14.97 6.47
C MET A 1 41.61 14.07 6.44
N PRO A 2 40.54 14.41 5.70
CA PRO A 2 39.37 13.54 5.63
C PRO A 2 39.71 12.32 4.78
N THR A 3 39.56 11.13 5.37
CA THR A 3 39.74 9.85 4.70
C THR A 3 38.73 9.76 3.56
N HIS A 4 39.21 9.86 2.33
CA HIS A 4 38.40 9.62 1.15
C HIS A 4 38.18 8.10 1.09
N VAL A 5 37.06 7.61 1.64
CA VAL A 5 36.63 6.24 1.39
C VAL A 5 36.24 6.19 -0.09
N THR A 6 37.08 5.53 -0.88
CA THR A 6 36.77 5.19 -2.27
C THR A 6 35.60 4.20 -2.28
N PRO A 7 34.64 4.29 -3.22
CA PRO A 7 33.51 3.37 -3.30
C PRO A 7 33.91 1.90 -3.54
N GLU A 8 35.19 1.63 -3.75
CA GLU A 8 35.77 0.28 -3.92
C GLU A 8 36.12 -0.40 -2.59
N ASP A 9 36.12 0.33 -1.46
CA ASP A 9 36.43 -0.19 -0.11
C ASP A 9 35.18 -0.36 0.79
N GLU A 10 33.97 -0.17 0.24
CA GLU A 10 32.72 -0.41 0.97
C GLU A 10 32.55 -1.90 1.27
N GLU A 11 32.24 -2.25 2.52
CA GLU A 11 31.84 -3.62 2.83
C GLU A 11 30.66 -4.02 1.92
N PRO A 12 30.66 -5.24 1.34
CA PRO A 12 29.62 -5.66 0.40
C PRO A 12 28.19 -5.41 0.90
N GLN A 13 28.00 -5.51 2.22
CA GLN A 13 26.72 -5.28 2.89
C GLN A 13 26.31 -3.80 2.89
N GLU A 14 27.25 -2.87 3.04
CA GLU A 14 26.99 -1.43 2.98
C GLU A 14 26.62 -1.00 1.54
N ALA A 15 27.33 -1.52 0.55
CA ALA A 15 27.04 -1.27 -0.86
C ALA A 15 25.63 -1.77 -1.24
N VAL A 16 25.23 -2.96 -0.73
CA VAL A 16 23.88 -3.52 -0.89
C VAL A 16 22.83 -2.64 -0.20
N MET A 17 23.04 -2.26 1.08
CA MET A 17 22.13 -1.37 1.81
C MET A 17 21.90 -0.05 1.06
N ARG A 18 22.98 0.57 0.58
CA ARG A 18 22.92 1.84 -0.17
C ARG A 18 22.17 1.69 -1.49
N ARG A 19 22.36 0.58 -2.21
CA ARG A 19 21.62 0.29 -3.44
C ARG A 19 20.15 0.03 -3.17
N LEU A 20 19.82 -0.70 -2.11
CA LEU A 20 18.44 -0.97 -1.69
C LEU A 20 17.73 0.33 -1.31
N GLY A 21 18.31 1.13 -0.42
CA GLY A 21 17.74 2.41 0.02
C GLY A 21 17.48 3.38 -1.14
N ARG A 22 18.42 3.53 -2.08
CA ARG A 22 18.20 4.36 -3.28
C ARG A 22 17.09 3.83 -4.17
N SER A 23 16.97 2.51 -4.29
CA SER A 23 15.94 1.86 -5.11
C SER A 23 14.55 2.07 -4.51
N LEU A 24 14.41 1.91 -3.19
CA LEU A 24 13.17 2.17 -2.46
C LEU A 24 12.74 3.64 -2.56
N LEU A 25 13.65 4.59 -2.34
CA LEU A 25 13.36 6.02 -2.50
C LEU A 25 12.96 6.40 -3.93
N ARG A 26 13.52 5.73 -4.93
CA ARG A 26 13.14 5.92 -6.34
C ARG A 26 11.77 5.30 -6.64
N LEU A 27 11.47 4.14 -6.05
CA LEU A 27 10.17 3.48 -6.18
C LEU A 27 9.05 4.34 -5.57
N GLN A 28 9.27 4.84 -4.35
CA GLN A 28 8.32 5.72 -3.66
C GLN A 28 8.01 6.97 -4.51
N ARG A 29 9.04 7.62 -5.07
CA ARG A 29 8.88 8.79 -5.95
C ARG A 29 8.14 8.52 -7.24
N ARG A 30 8.18 7.29 -7.76
CA ARG A 30 7.42 6.91 -8.98
C ARG A 30 5.93 6.75 -8.73
N GLY A 31 5.49 6.78 -7.47
CA GLY A 31 4.08 6.77 -7.11
C GLY A 31 3.39 5.52 -7.64
N LEU A 32 4.02 4.34 -7.49
CA LEU A 32 3.41 3.08 -7.92
C LEU A 32 2.06 2.85 -7.19
N VAL A 33 2.01 3.23 -5.91
CA VAL A 33 0.83 3.12 -5.04
C VAL A 33 -0.17 4.27 -5.26
N ASN A 34 0.31 5.47 -5.61
CA ASN A 34 -0.50 6.68 -5.85
C ASN A 34 -0.20 7.26 -7.23
N PRO A 35 -0.69 6.62 -8.30
CA PRO A 35 -0.41 7.09 -9.64
C PRO A 35 -1.22 8.35 -9.97
N PRO A 36 -0.72 9.27 -10.81
CA PRO A 36 -1.52 10.37 -11.35
C PRO A 36 -2.79 9.84 -12.06
N GLY A 37 -3.89 10.60 -11.96
CA GLY A 37 -5.17 10.29 -12.58
C GLY A 37 -6.13 9.45 -11.72
N VAL A 38 -5.76 9.15 -10.48
CA VAL A 38 -6.61 8.46 -9.51
C VAL A 38 -7.48 9.44 -8.73
N ARG A 39 -8.69 8.99 -8.35
CA ARG A 39 -9.66 9.78 -7.58
C ARG A 39 -9.37 9.72 -6.08
N LEU A 40 -8.88 8.57 -5.61
CA LEU A 40 -8.65 8.26 -4.21
C LEU A 40 -7.17 8.40 -3.87
N ASP A 41 -6.88 9.08 -2.76
CA ASP A 41 -5.56 8.97 -2.15
C ASP A 41 -5.31 7.52 -1.67
N GLY A 42 -4.04 7.16 -1.53
CA GLY A 42 -3.66 5.77 -1.25
C GLY A 42 -4.19 5.24 0.08
N SER A 43 -4.43 6.10 1.07
CA SER A 43 -4.96 5.65 2.35
C SER A 43 -6.44 5.27 2.24
N VAL A 44 -7.23 6.09 1.53
CA VAL A 44 -8.64 5.83 1.28
C VAL A 44 -8.83 4.65 0.33
N PHE A 45 -7.99 4.54 -0.70
CA PHE A 45 -7.97 3.38 -1.58
C PHE A 45 -7.74 2.07 -0.80
N LYS A 46 -6.77 2.04 0.13
CA LYS A 46 -6.51 0.86 0.97
C LYS A 46 -7.70 0.48 1.85
N VAL A 47 -8.40 1.45 2.42
CA VAL A 47 -9.63 1.19 3.18
C VAL A 47 -10.69 0.53 2.30
N LEU A 48 -10.97 1.10 1.13
CA LEU A 48 -11.95 0.53 0.19
C LEU A 48 -11.55 -0.85 -0.34
N MET A 49 -10.26 -1.06 -0.56
CA MET A 49 -9.70 -2.36 -0.96
C MET A 49 -10.01 -3.43 0.10
N ALA A 50 -9.71 -3.16 1.37
CA ALA A 50 -10.00 -4.09 2.47
C ALA A 50 -11.51 -4.36 2.57
N LEU A 51 -12.34 -3.32 2.55
CA LEU A 51 -13.79 -3.46 2.68
C LEU A 51 -14.44 -4.19 1.48
N THR A 52 -13.85 -4.08 0.29
CA THR A 52 -14.34 -4.80 -0.90
C THR A 52 -13.93 -6.28 -0.86
N ALA A 53 -12.79 -6.60 -0.28
CA ALA A 53 -12.30 -7.97 -0.14
C ALA A 53 -12.98 -8.73 1.01
N ASP A 54 -13.09 -8.08 2.18
CA ASP A 54 -13.46 -8.73 3.44
C ASP A 54 -14.89 -8.36 3.90
N GLY A 55 -15.56 -7.45 3.19
CA GLY A 55 -16.86 -6.90 3.57
C GLY A 55 -16.76 -5.79 4.64
N PRO A 56 -17.88 -5.43 5.29
CA PRO A 56 -17.89 -4.46 6.37
C PRO A 56 -16.99 -4.88 7.54
N LEU A 57 -16.13 -3.98 8.00
CA LEU A 57 -15.18 -4.25 9.08
C LEU A 57 -15.31 -3.20 10.18
N THR A 58 -15.04 -3.58 11.43
CA THR A 58 -14.84 -2.60 12.50
C THR A 58 -13.59 -1.76 12.22
N VAL A 59 -13.45 -0.60 12.87
CA VAL A 59 -12.22 0.19 12.77
C VAL A 59 -11.00 -0.63 13.24
N GLY A 60 -11.15 -1.43 14.30
CA GLY A 60 -10.09 -2.34 14.75
C GLY A 60 -9.76 -3.41 13.71
N GLY A 61 -10.77 -4.00 13.06
CA GLY A 61 -10.60 -4.97 11.98
C GLY A 61 -9.87 -4.38 10.77
N LEU A 62 -10.18 -3.14 10.39
CA LEU A 62 -9.43 -2.41 9.35
C LEU A 62 -7.97 -2.20 9.75
N GLY A 63 -7.70 -1.87 11.01
CA GLY A 63 -6.32 -1.67 11.51
C GLY A 63 -5.51 -2.95 11.43
N ALA A 64 -6.07 -4.07 11.90
CA ALA A 64 -5.43 -5.38 11.79
C ALA A 64 -5.20 -5.77 10.32
N ARG A 65 -6.23 -5.62 9.46
CA ARG A 65 -6.17 -6.00 8.05
C ARG A 65 -5.17 -5.19 7.23
N LEU A 66 -4.96 -3.93 7.60
CA LEU A 66 -4.05 -3.02 6.91
C LEU A 66 -2.68 -2.90 7.61
N GLN A 67 -2.47 -3.62 8.72
CA GLN A 67 -1.29 -3.51 9.59
C GLN A 67 -1.01 -2.06 10.00
N LEU A 68 -2.04 -1.38 10.52
CA LEU A 68 -1.97 0.02 10.95
C LEU A 68 -2.31 0.16 12.42
N ASP A 69 -1.62 1.08 13.09
CA ASP A 69 -1.99 1.48 14.44
C ASP A 69 -3.38 2.14 14.49
N ALA A 70 -3.97 2.17 15.69
CA ALA A 70 -5.33 2.68 15.89
C ALA A 70 -5.50 4.15 15.47
N SER A 71 -4.48 4.99 15.66
CA SER A 71 -4.54 6.42 15.32
C SER A 71 -4.49 6.62 13.81
N THR A 72 -3.65 5.86 13.10
CA THR A 72 -3.54 5.90 11.64
C THR A 72 -4.78 5.34 10.98
N THR A 73 -5.29 4.22 11.48
CA THR A 73 -6.54 3.62 11.00
C THR A 73 -7.72 4.59 11.16
N SER A 74 -7.86 5.22 12.33
CA SER A 74 -8.93 6.19 12.59
C SER A 74 -8.83 7.41 11.66
N ARG A 75 -7.61 7.89 11.37
CA ARG A 75 -7.39 8.98 10.40
C ARG A 75 -7.81 8.58 8.98
N HIS A 76 -7.44 7.37 8.52
CA HIS A 76 -7.83 6.87 7.20
C HIS A 76 -9.35 6.70 7.07
N VAL A 77 -10.01 6.11 8.07
CA VAL A 77 -11.47 5.98 8.09
C VAL A 77 -12.14 7.35 8.09
N LYS A 78 -11.64 8.31 8.88
CA LYS A 78 -12.19 9.68 8.90
C LYS A 78 -12.05 10.38 7.55
N ALA A 79 -10.91 10.21 6.87
CA ALA A 79 -10.71 10.76 5.52
C ALA A 79 -11.71 10.15 4.53
N ALA A 80 -11.87 8.82 4.55
CA ALA A 80 -12.80 8.11 3.67
C ALA A 80 -14.27 8.51 3.93
N VAL A 81 -14.67 8.69 5.19
CA VAL A 81 -16.02 9.18 5.56
C VAL A 81 -16.21 10.62 5.09
N THR A 82 -15.22 11.49 5.29
CA THR A 82 -15.28 12.89 4.82
C THR A 82 -15.46 12.98 3.31
N LEU A 83 -14.84 12.07 2.55
CA LEU A 83 -15.00 11.97 1.10
C LEU A 83 -16.31 11.30 0.66
N GLY A 84 -17.13 10.79 1.58
CA GLY A 84 -18.40 10.13 1.28
C GLY A 84 -18.27 8.76 0.61
N VAL A 85 -17.08 8.16 0.59
CA VAL A 85 -16.81 6.88 -0.08
C VAL A 85 -17.00 5.67 0.85
N VAL A 86 -17.03 5.90 2.16
CA VAL A 86 -17.44 4.89 3.15
C VAL A 86 -18.39 5.53 4.16
N GLU A 87 -19.16 4.70 4.84
CA GLU A 87 -20.05 5.11 5.92
C GLU A 87 -19.94 4.18 7.14
N ARG A 88 -20.31 4.70 8.31
CA ARG A 88 -20.41 3.91 9.53
C ARG A 88 -21.81 3.30 9.62
N ALA A 89 -21.90 2.04 9.96
CA ALA A 89 -23.15 1.30 10.10
C ALA A 89 -23.13 0.40 11.34
N LEU A 90 -24.31 -0.08 11.73
CA LEU A 90 -24.46 -1.14 12.71
C LEU A 90 -24.61 -2.47 11.96
N ALA A 91 -23.80 -3.47 12.29
CA ALA A 91 -23.94 -4.81 11.77
C ALA A 91 -25.08 -5.55 12.51
N GLU A 92 -25.46 -6.72 11.99
CA GLU A 92 -26.55 -7.54 12.55
C GLU A 92 -26.27 -7.99 14.00
N ASP A 93 -25.00 -8.19 14.34
CA ASP A 93 -24.53 -8.55 15.69
C ASP A 93 -24.43 -7.35 16.65
N GLY A 94 -24.83 -6.16 16.20
CA GLY A 94 -24.77 -4.92 16.97
C GLY A 94 -23.40 -4.24 16.98
N SER A 95 -22.42 -4.74 16.23
CA SER A 95 -21.09 -4.11 16.14
C SER A 95 -21.10 -2.87 15.23
N HIS A 96 -20.28 -1.87 15.58
CA HIS A 96 -20.08 -0.69 14.73
C HIS A 96 -19.03 -0.98 13.65
N VAL A 97 -19.49 -1.03 12.40
CA VAL A 97 -18.66 -1.34 11.23
C VAL A 97 -18.55 -0.14 10.29
N VAL A 98 -17.54 -0.16 9.44
CA VAL A 98 -17.37 0.71 8.29
C VAL A 98 -17.73 -0.11 7.05
N ARG A 99 -18.50 0.45 6.13
CA ARG A 99 -18.83 -0.20 4.84
C ARG A 99 -18.69 0.77 3.66
N PRO A 100 -18.40 0.29 2.45
CA PRO A 100 -18.34 1.14 1.26
C PRO A 100 -19.72 1.75 0.95
N THR A 101 -19.73 2.98 0.45
CA THR A 101 -20.91 3.55 -0.22
C THR A 101 -20.92 3.14 -1.70
N PRO A 102 -22.06 3.25 -2.42
CA PRO A 102 -22.07 3.03 -3.87
C PRO A 102 -21.06 3.90 -4.63
N ALA A 103 -20.91 5.17 -4.23
CA ALA A 103 -19.92 6.09 -4.79
C ALA A 103 -18.48 5.63 -4.50
N GLY A 104 -18.23 5.07 -3.31
CA GLY A 104 -16.94 4.49 -2.96
C GLY A 104 -16.57 3.27 -3.79
N LEU A 105 -17.54 2.39 -4.06
CA LEU A 105 -17.34 1.22 -4.93
C LEU A 105 -17.03 1.65 -6.37
N GLU A 106 -17.73 2.65 -6.91
CA GLU A 106 -17.45 3.19 -8.24
C GLU A 106 -16.03 3.79 -8.31
N ALA A 107 -15.67 4.62 -7.34
CA ALA A 107 -14.34 5.22 -7.26
C ALA A 107 -13.24 4.16 -7.12
N PHE A 108 -13.48 3.14 -6.29
CA PHE A 108 -12.56 2.01 -6.12
C PHE A 108 -12.37 1.22 -7.41
N ALA A 109 -13.45 0.91 -8.13
CA ALA A 109 -13.37 0.19 -9.41
C ALA A 109 -12.59 0.98 -10.46
N ALA A 110 -12.85 2.28 -10.59
CA ALA A 110 -12.15 3.16 -11.52
C ALA A 110 -10.63 3.21 -11.22
N ASP A 111 -10.28 3.43 -9.96
CA ASP A 111 -8.89 3.55 -9.52
C ASP A 111 -8.13 2.22 -9.53
N SER A 112 -8.84 1.10 -9.30
CA SER A 112 -8.27 -0.25 -9.39
C SER A 112 -7.83 -0.55 -10.82
N GLY A 113 -8.61 -0.14 -11.82
CA GLY A 113 -8.22 -0.27 -13.23
C GLY A 113 -6.93 0.47 -13.57
N VAL A 114 -6.78 1.71 -13.08
CA VAL A 114 -5.58 2.53 -13.27
C VAL A 114 -4.35 1.88 -12.63
N ARG A 115 -4.50 1.37 -11.39
CA ARG A 115 -3.40 0.68 -10.67
C ARG A 115 -3.06 -0.64 -11.33
N ALA A 116 -4.04 -1.45 -11.70
CA ALA A 116 -3.84 -2.73 -12.38
C ALA A 116 -3.11 -2.55 -13.73
N ALA A 117 -3.47 -1.53 -14.51
CA ALA A 117 -2.79 -1.22 -15.77
C ALA A 117 -1.30 -0.91 -15.57
N ARG A 118 -0.94 -0.22 -14.48
CA ARG A 118 0.47 0.05 -14.14
C ARG A 118 1.21 -1.23 -13.74
N PHE A 119 0.62 -2.06 -12.89
CA PHE A 119 1.24 -3.34 -12.52
C PHE A 119 1.40 -4.25 -13.73
N ARG A 120 0.42 -4.28 -14.65
CA ARG A 120 0.54 -5.00 -15.91
C ARG A 120 1.73 -4.52 -16.74
N ALA A 121 1.90 -3.20 -16.91
CA ALA A 121 3.05 -2.65 -17.62
C ALA A 121 4.40 -3.01 -16.96
N VAL A 122 4.44 -3.15 -15.63
CA VAL A 122 5.63 -3.63 -14.90
C VAL A 122 5.89 -5.10 -15.21
N VAL A 123 4.86 -5.95 -15.13
CA VAL A 123 4.95 -7.38 -15.44
C VAL A 123 5.40 -7.59 -16.88
N ASP A 124 4.79 -6.90 -17.84
CA ASP A 124 5.14 -6.96 -19.26
C ASP A 124 6.59 -6.52 -19.51
N GLY A 125 7.05 -5.47 -18.83
CA GLY A 125 8.42 -4.95 -18.96
C GLY A 125 9.50 -5.81 -18.30
N LEU A 126 9.17 -6.56 -17.24
CA LEU A 126 10.11 -7.45 -16.55
C LEU A 126 10.10 -8.87 -17.11
N GLY A 127 8.98 -9.30 -17.71
CA GLY A 127 8.66 -10.69 -17.96
C GLY A 127 8.11 -11.38 -16.71
N ALA A 128 7.17 -12.32 -16.90
CA ALA A 128 6.43 -12.98 -15.82
C ALA A 128 7.34 -13.64 -14.78
N GLU A 129 8.37 -14.37 -15.21
CA GLU A 129 9.29 -15.09 -14.32
C GLU A 129 10.06 -14.15 -13.39
N ARG A 130 10.50 -13.00 -13.90
CA ARG A 130 11.23 -12.00 -13.10
C ARG A 130 10.27 -11.22 -12.21
N ALA A 131 9.06 -10.94 -12.68
CA ALA A 131 8.04 -10.29 -11.88
C ALA A 131 7.63 -11.14 -10.68
N GLU A 132 7.49 -12.46 -10.86
CA GLU A 132 7.18 -13.41 -9.80
C GLU A 132 8.27 -13.43 -8.71
N ARG A 133 9.55 -13.53 -9.12
CA ARG A 133 10.67 -13.45 -8.17
C ARG A 133 10.68 -12.15 -7.39
N LEU A 134 10.44 -11.02 -8.07
CA LEU A 134 10.39 -9.73 -7.41
C LEU A 134 9.24 -9.64 -6.41
N ALA A 135 8.09 -10.25 -6.69
CA ALA A 135 6.97 -10.31 -5.75
C ALA A 135 7.36 -11.07 -4.48
N ALA A 136 7.95 -12.27 -4.62
CA ALA A 136 8.44 -13.06 -3.50
C ALA A 136 9.51 -12.33 -2.67
N ASP A 137 10.46 -11.66 -3.33
CA ASP A 137 11.50 -10.87 -2.64
C ASP A 137 10.89 -9.68 -1.86
N LEU A 138 9.83 -9.06 -2.37
CA LEU A 138 9.11 -7.97 -1.69
C LEU A 138 8.29 -8.48 -0.51
N GLU A 139 7.69 -9.66 -0.60
CA GLU A 139 6.99 -10.32 0.52
C GLU A 139 7.99 -10.62 1.64
N ALA A 140 9.10 -11.28 1.33
CA ALA A 140 10.16 -11.56 2.31
C ALA A 140 10.73 -10.28 2.95
N LEU A 141 10.85 -9.19 2.18
CA LEU A 141 11.26 -7.89 2.71
C LEU A 141 10.22 -7.32 3.69
N ASN A 142 8.92 -7.42 3.39
CA ASN A 142 7.88 -6.92 4.29
C ASN A 142 7.84 -7.73 5.58
N ASP A 143 7.94 -9.06 5.50
CA ASP A 143 7.97 -9.94 6.67
C ASP A 143 9.15 -9.58 7.59
N ALA A 144 10.34 -9.34 7.03
CA ALA A 144 11.51 -8.93 7.80
C ALA A 144 11.37 -7.54 8.45
N LEU A 145 10.53 -6.66 7.91
CA LEU A 145 10.26 -5.33 8.49
C LEU A 145 9.18 -5.37 9.58
N ASP A 146 8.31 -6.38 9.58
CA ASP A 146 7.27 -6.58 10.60
C ASP A 146 7.83 -7.26 11.87
N GLU A 147 9.02 -7.87 11.80
CA GLU A 147 9.71 -8.55 12.91
C GLU A 147 10.51 -7.60 13.84
N ASP A 148 10.62 -6.31 13.50
CA ASP A 148 11.32 -5.25 14.27
C ASP A 148 10.37 -4.40 15.15
#